data_AF-A0A7X6M1D2-F1
#
_entry.id   AF-A0A7X6M1D2-F1
#
_cell.length_a   1.000
_cell.length_b   1.000
_cell.length_c   1.000
_cell.angle_alpha   90.00
_cell.angle_beta   90.00
_cell.angle_gamma   90.00
#
_symmetry.space_group_name_H-M   'P 1'
#
loop_
_entity.id
_entity.type
_entity.pdbx_description
1 polymer ?
#
loop_
_entity_poly.entity_id
_entity_poly.type
_entity_poly.pdbx_seq_one_letter_code
_entity_poly.pdbx_strand_id
1 'polypeptide(L)'
;MTADEHNRGIHPQVTAEDLRMLLDAGGPGTRLVLSEGRIRLATDDGDGLELIRRPELADRIGDHPDQHELAEQAELLNTLIRLQGA
;
A
#
# COMPACT_ATOMS: atom_id res chain seq x y z
N MET A 1 -2.43 26.33 -8.02
CA MET A 1 -3.20 25.10 -7.72
C MET A 1 -2.17 24.03 -7.41
N THR A 2 -1.83 23.88 -6.12
CA THR A 2 -0.75 23.00 -5.64
C THR A 2 -1.35 22.17 -4.53
N ALA A 3 -1.93 21.04 -4.90
CA ALA A 3 -2.35 20.00 -4.00
C ALA A 3 -2.17 18.70 -4.78
N ASP A 4 -0.97 18.13 -4.73
CA ASP A 4 -0.80 16.67 -4.79
C ASP A 4 0.66 16.17 -4.72
N GLU A 5 1.67 16.99 -5.06
CA GLU A 5 2.88 16.38 -5.60
C GLU A 5 3.84 15.64 -4.63
N HIS A 6 3.67 15.63 -3.31
CA HIS A 6 4.71 15.06 -2.41
C HIS A 6 4.26 14.42 -1.09
N ASN A 7 2.99 14.03 -0.87
CA ASN A 7 2.62 13.25 0.32
C ASN A 7 2.89 11.74 0.16
N ARG A 8 4.07 11.40 -0.37
CA ARG A 8 4.49 10.10 -0.93
C ARG A 8 4.81 9.02 0.12
N GLY A 9 3.94 8.77 1.11
CA GLY A 9 4.15 7.73 2.13
C GLY A 9 4.61 8.25 3.48
N ILE A 10 3.95 9.32 3.97
CA ILE A 10 4.22 9.94 5.29
C ILE A 10 3.02 9.81 6.24
N HIS A 11 1.99 9.09 5.82
CA HIS A 11 0.74 8.90 6.53
C HIS A 11 0.65 7.49 7.13
N PRO A 12 -0.09 7.31 8.25
CA PRO A 12 -0.16 6.04 8.97
C PRO A 12 -1.16 5.03 8.38
N GLN A 13 -1.85 5.38 7.30
CA GLN A 13 -2.94 4.59 6.73
C GLN A 13 -2.65 4.24 5.27
N VAL A 14 -3.05 3.06 4.83
CA VAL A 14 -2.96 2.68 3.42
C VAL A 14 -3.96 3.52 2.63
N THR A 15 -3.54 4.04 1.48
CA THR A 15 -4.41 4.74 0.53
C THR A 15 -4.49 4.00 -0.80
N ALA A 16 -5.46 4.36 -1.62
CA ALA A 16 -5.58 3.83 -2.98
C ALA A 16 -4.36 4.16 -3.85
N GLU A 17 -3.73 5.33 -3.64
CA GLU A 17 -2.53 5.73 -4.36
C GLU A 17 -1.32 4.85 -4.00
N ASP A 18 -1.18 4.47 -2.72
CA ASP A 18 -0.14 3.54 -2.27
C ASP A 18 -0.25 2.18 -2.99
N LEU A 19 -1.48 1.67 -3.11
CA LEU A 19 -1.75 0.41 -3.81
C LEU A 19 -1.53 0.54 -5.32
N ARG A 20 -1.91 1.67 -5.91
CA ARG A 20 -1.65 1.95 -7.33
C ARG A 20 -0.15 2.01 -7.61
N MET A 21 0.61 2.69 -6.76
CA MET A 21 2.07 2.73 -6.86
C MET A 21 2.69 1.35 -6.67
N LEU A 22 2.17 0.52 -5.76
CA LEU A 22 2.62 -0.86 -5.59
C LEU A 22 2.47 -1.69 -6.88
N LEU A 23 1.32 -1.56 -7.56
CA LEU A 23 1.07 -2.26 -8.82
C LEU A 23 1.96 -1.76 -9.96
N ASP A 24 2.21 -0.44 -10.01
CA ASP A 24 3.02 0.22 -11.04
C ASP A 24 4.53 -0.01 -10.89
N ALA A 25 5.01 -0.20 -9.65
CA ALA A 25 6.44 -0.37 -9.33
C ALA A 25 7.11 -1.61 -9.97
N GLY A 26 6.37 -2.45 -10.69
CA GLY A 26 6.86 -3.41 -11.70
C GLY A 26 7.65 -4.63 -11.19
N GLY A 27 8.12 -4.63 -9.95
CA GLY A 27 8.92 -5.71 -9.36
C GLY A 27 8.08 -6.72 -8.55
N PRO A 28 8.29 -8.04 -8.70
CA PRO A 28 7.60 -9.04 -7.87
C PRO A 28 8.03 -8.99 -6.39
N GLY A 29 9.19 -8.38 -6.10
CA GLY A 29 9.68 -8.15 -4.74
C GLY A 29 9.15 -6.87 -4.08
N THR A 30 8.41 -6.04 -4.82
CA THR A 30 7.86 -4.80 -4.24
C THR A 30 6.70 -5.14 -3.29
N ARG A 31 6.73 -4.54 -2.11
CA ARG A 31 5.74 -4.73 -1.05
C ARG A 31 5.42 -3.42 -0.35
N LEU A 32 4.22 -3.34 0.20
CA LEU A 32 3.81 -2.26 1.07
C LEU A 32 4.13 -2.63 2.52
N VAL A 33 4.80 -1.75 3.25
CA VAL A 33 5.16 -1.95 4.64
C VAL A 33 4.70 -0.77 5.50
N LEU A 34 4.32 -1.06 6.75
CA LEU A 34 4.15 -0.06 7.79
C LEU A 34 5.42 -0.02 8.64
N SER A 35 6.18 1.07 8.55
CA SER A 35 7.43 1.26 9.29
C SER A 35 7.41 2.62 9.97
N GLU A 36 7.72 2.66 11.27
CA GLU A 36 7.69 3.88 12.10
C GLU A 36 6.37 4.67 12.00
N GLY A 37 5.23 3.96 11.91
CA GLY A 37 3.91 4.58 11.77
C GLY A 37 3.65 5.24 10.42
N ARG A 38 4.40 4.85 9.37
CA ARG A 38 4.25 5.37 8.00
C ARG A 38 4.19 4.25 6.99
N ILE A 39 3.32 4.41 6.00
CA ILE A 39 3.21 3.50 4.86
C ILE A 39 4.32 3.80 3.85
N ARG A 40 5.06 2.76 3.45
CA ARG A 40 6.14 2.86 2.45
C ARG A 40 6.15 1.65 1.52
N LEU A 41 6.67 1.87 0.32
CA LEU A 41 7.06 0.79 -0.59
C LEU A 41 8.46 0.32 -0.25
N ALA A 42 8.64 -0.98 -0.11
CA ALA A 42 9.93 -1.62 0.07
C ALA A 42 10.15 -2.66 -1.05
N THR A 43 11.39 -2.78 -1.50
CA THR A 43 11.83 -3.80 -2.46
C THR A 43 12.86 -4.76 -1.86
N ASP A 44 13.34 -4.45 -0.65
CA ASP A 44 14.32 -5.21 0.12
C ASP A 44 13.69 -5.73 1.42
N ASP A 45 14.35 -6.65 2.11
CA ASP A 45 13.90 -7.26 3.36
C ASP A 45 13.90 -6.32 4.59
N GLY A 46 13.86 -5.01 4.36
CA GLY A 46 13.98 -3.98 5.38
C GLY A 46 12.86 -3.97 6.45
N ASP A 47 13.16 -3.24 7.53
CA ASP A 47 12.34 -3.12 8.73
C ASP A 47 10.94 -2.53 8.49
N GLY A 48 9.92 -3.28 8.93
CA GLY A 48 8.52 -2.86 8.93
C GLY A 48 7.57 -4.05 8.96
N LEU A 49 6.31 -3.79 9.30
CA LEU A 49 5.25 -4.78 9.15
C LEU A 49 4.86 -4.87 7.67
N GLU A 50 5.11 -6.02 7.04
CA GLU A 50 4.62 -6.30 5.69
C GLU A 50 3.08 -6.34 5.68
N LEU A 51 2.47 -5.52 4.83
CA LEU A 51 1.02 -5.41 4.70
C LEU A 51 0.51 -6.25 3.53
N ILE A 52 1.15 -6.11 2.36
CA ILE A 52 0.80 -6.84 1.15
C ILE A 52 1.92 -6.71 0.11
N ARG A 53 2.14 -7.76 -0.68
CA ARG A 53 3.08 -7.76 -1.83
C ARG A 53 2.34 -7.42 -3.11
N ARG A 54 3.07 -6.89 -4.09
CA ARG A 54 2.55 -6.62 -5.44
C ARG A 54 1.81 -7.83 -6.07
N PRO A 55 2.39 -9.05 -6.12
CA PRO A 55 1.69 -10.19 -6.71
C PRO A 55 0.41 -10.56 -5.97
N GLU A 56 0.38 -10.41 -4.64
CA GLU A 56 -0.81 -10.70 -3.83
C GLU A 56 -1.91 -9.65 -4.03
N LEU A 57 -1.53 -8.38 -4.17
CA LEU A 57 -2.48 -7.32 -4.52
C LEU A 57 -3.06 -7.57 -5.92
N ALA A 58 -2.22 -7.89 -6.90
CA ALA A 58 -2.67 -8.21 -8.26
C ALA A 58 -3.57 -9.46 -8.31
N ASP A 59 -3.32 -10.47 -7.47
CA ASP A 59 -4.21 -11.65 -7.36
C ASP A 59 -5.60 -11.29 -6.80
N ARG A 60 -5.66 -10.31 -5.89
CA ARG A 60 -6.91 -9.88 -5.24
C ARG A 60 -7.80 -8.98 -6.09
N ILE A 61 -7.21 -8.01 -6.79
CA ILE A 61 -7.96 -6.98 -7.52
C ILE A 61 -7.55 -6.83 -8.99
N GLY A 62 -6.68 -7.71 -9.49
CA GLY A 62 -6.14 -7.63 -10.83
C GLY A 62 -4.97 -6.64 -10.97
N ASP A 63 -4.35 -6.64 -12.15
CA ASP A 63 -3.23 -5.75 -12.47
C ASP A 63 -3.65 -4.31 -12.82
N HIS A 64 -4.92 -4.09 -13.18
CA HIS A 64 -5.45 -2.79 -13.59
C HIS A 64 -6.78 -2.46 -12.89
N PRO A 65 -6.78 -2.38 -11.55
CA PRO A 65 -7.97 -2.06 -10.78
C PRO A 65 -8.39 -0.59 -10.95
N ASP A 66 -9.68 -0.35 -10.81
CA ASP A 66 -10.24 0.99 -10.77
C ASP A 66 -10.05 1.65 -9.40
N GLN A 67 -10.27 2.98 -9.35
CA GLN A 67 -10.13 3.78 -8.13
C GLN A 67 -10.97 3.26 -6.94
N HIS A 68 -12.14 2.70 -7.23
CA HIS A 68 -13.04 2.15 -6.21
C HIS A 68 -12.46 0.89 -5.58
N GLU A 69 -11.99 -0.06 -6.40
CA GLU A 69 -11.41 -1.32 -5.94
C GLU A 69 -10.15 -1.07 -5.10
N LEU A 70 -9.32 -0.12 -5.53
CA LEU A 70 -8.15 0.31 -4.75
C LEU A 70 -8.55 0.91 -3.39
N ALA A 71 -9.59 1.73 -3.34
CA ALA A 71 -10.07 2.32 -2.09
C ALA A 71 -10.64 1.27 -1.13
N GLU A 72 -11.40 0.30 -1.65
CA GLU A 72 -11.92 -0.81 -0.85
C GLU A 72 -10.80 -1.67 -0.27
N GLN A 73 -9.77 -2.02 -1.07
CA GLN A 73 -8.62 -2.77 -0.55
C GLN A 73 -7.82 -1.99 0.48
N ALA A 74 -7.66 -0.68 0.31
CA ALA A 74 -6.99 0.17 1.28
C ALA A 74 -7.72 0.17 2.63
N GLU A 75 -9.05 0.28 2.62
CA GLU A 75 -9.87 0.22 3.84
C GLU A 75 -9.81 -1.15 4.53
N LEU A 76 -9.78 -2.24 3.76
CA LEU A 76 -9.59 -3.59 4.30
C LEU A 76 -8.23 -3.72 5.00
N LEU A 77 -7.15 -3.26 4.36
CA LEU A 77 -5.81 -3.27 4.95
C LEU A 77 -5.74 -2.40 6.21
N ASN A 78 -6.33 -1.20 6.19
CA ASN A 78 -6.42 -0.32 7.36
C ASN A 78 -7.20 -0.95 8.52
N THR A 79 -8.21 -1.76 8.22
CA THR A 79 -8.96 -2.50 9.24
C THR A 79 -8.09 -3.60 9.86
N LEU A 80 -7.35 -4.35 9.04
CA LEU A 80 -6.41 -5.37 9.51
C LEU A 80 -5.30 -4.77 10.39
N ILE A 81 -4.70 -3.64 9.97
CA ILE A 81 -3.70 -2.92 10.76
C ILE A 81 -4.24 -2.56 12.15
N ARG A 82 -5.47 -2.02 12.20
CA ARG A 82 -6.12 -1.64 13.46
C ARG A 82 -6.41 -2.85 14.35
N LEU A 83 -6.79 -3.99 13.78
CA LEU A 83 -7.03 -5.23 14.53
C LEU A 83 -5.73 -5.85 15.08
N GLN A 84 -4.62 -5.70 14.36
CA GLN A 84 -3.32 -6.25 14.77
C GLN A 84 -2.54 -5.35 15.74
N GLY A 85 -2.84 -4.04 15.76
CA GLY A 85 -2.29 -3.08 16.71
C GLY A 85 -3.16 -2.80 17.96
N ALA A 86 -4.30 -3.49 18.11
CA ALA A 86 -5.20 -3.38 19.26
C ALA A 86 -4.76 -4.25 20.47
#